data_AF-A0A081N8D6-F1
#
_entry.id   AF-A0A081N8D6-F1
#
_cell.length_a   1.000
_cell.length_b   1.000
_cell.length_c   1.000
_cell.angle_alpha   90.00
_cell.angle_beta   90.00
_cell.angle_gamma   90.00
#
_symmetry.space_group_name_H-M   'P 1'
#
loop_
_entity.id
_entity.type
_entity.pdbx_description
1 polymer ?
#
loop_
_entity_poly.entity_id
_entity_poly.type
_entity_poly.pdbx_seq_one_letter_code
_entity_poly.pdbx_strand_id
1 'polypeptide(L)'
;MGRRRLLQKKLDLSRESAGEPCSSAWFRVEGKIDVCDIVGKEHTGWHERVSGNHPEDPDYNRFNSTNHFMGDGYWVWLIPLSTGYTSVGIVALEERQPFSSYNTLKKSMAWLNDNEPDIAKLLEGKEVVAQFCDSSPVC
;
A
#
# COMPACT_ATOMS: atom_id res chain seq x y z
N MET A 1 -17.51 2.11 -11.71
CA MET A 1 -18.74 1.55 -11.09
C MET A 1 -18.62 1.65 -9.58
N GLY A 2 -19.69 2.01 -8.86
CA GLY A 2 -19.65 2.04 -7.39
C GLY A 2 -19.87 0.67 -6.76
N ARG A 3 -19.28 0.40 -5.59
CA ARG A 3 -19.32 -0.89 -4.87
C ARG A 3 -20.74 -1.47 -4.68
N ARG A 4 -21.74 -0.61 -4.55
CA ARG A 4 -23.15 -1.01 -4.37
C ARG A 4 -23.78 -1.67 -5.61
N ARG A 5 -23.18 -1.50 -6.80
CA ARG A 5 -23.59 -2.17 -8.05
C ARG A 5 -25.10 -2.01 -8.38
N LEU A 6 -25.69 -0.85 -8.06
CA LEU A 6 -27.15 -0.62 -8.13
C LEU A 6 -27.74 -0.95 -9.51
N LEU A 7 -27.13 -0.44 -10.59
CA LEU A 7 -27.61 -0.69 -11.96
C LEU A 7 -27.33 -2.13 -12.42
N GLN A 8 -26.17 -2.69 -12.08
CA GLN A 8 -25.84 -4.08 -12.42
C GLN A 8 -26.83 -5.06 -11.79
N LYS A 9 -27.19 -4.84 -10.52
CA LYS A 9 -28.22 -5.64 -9.83
C LYS A 9 -29.61 -5.43 -10.43
N LYS A 10 -29.97 -4.18 -10.77
CA LYS A 10 -31.27 -3.86 -11.39
C LYS A 10 -31.44 -4.51 -12.77
N LEU A 11 -30.35 -4.65 -13.51
CA LEU A 11 -30.34 -5.17 -14.88
C LEU A 11 -29.91 -6.64 -14.97
N ASP A 12 -29.70 -7.32 -13.84
CA ASP A 12 -29.23 -8.71 -13.77
C ASP A 12 -27.96 -9.00 -14.57
N LEU A 13 -26.98 -8.10 -14.46
CA LEU A 13 -25.70 -8.16 -15.19
C LEU A 13 -24.53 -8.64 -14.30
N SER A 14 -24.82 -9.31 -13.18
CA SER A 14 -23.77 -9.84 -12.30
C SER A 14 -23.06 -11.02 -12.94
N ARG A 15 -21.75 -11.09 -12.73
CA ARG A 15 -20.91 -12.24 -13.06
C ARG A 15 -20.10 -12.60 -11.83
N GLU A 16 -19.91 -13.89 -11.61
CA GLU A 16 -18.92 -14.37 -10.66
C GLU A 16 -17.53 -13.98 -11.15
N SER A 17 -16.63 -13.73 -10.21
CA SER A 17 -15.24 -13.54 -10.55
C SER A 17 -14.51 -14.85 -10.55
N ALA A 18 -13.58 -14.97 -11.49
CA ALA A 18 -12.68 -16.10 -11.58
C ALA A 18 -11.47 -15.97 -10.64
N GLY A 19 -11.30 -14.81 -9.99
CA GLY A 19 -10.17 -14.56 -9.10
C GLY A 19 -10.40 -15.08 -7.68
N GLU A 20 -9.29 -15.39 -7.00
CA GLU A 20 -9.31 -15.65 -5.57
C GLU A 20 -9.78 -14.41 -4.79
N PRO A 21 -10.46 -14.58 -3.65
CA PRO A 21 -10.91 -13.45 -2.83
C PRO A 21 -9.72 -12.64 -2.29
N CYS A 22 -9.73 -11.33 -2.55
CA CYS A 22 -8.78 -10.40 -1.97
C CYS A 22 -9.48 -9.44 -1.01
N SER A 23 -8.74 -8.96 -0.01
CA SER A 23 -9.19 -7.88 0.87
C SER A 23 -8.10 -6.83 1.04
N SER A 24 -8.48 -5.64 1.50
CA SER A 24 -7.53 -4.57 1.74
C SER A 24 -7.81 -3.78 3.02
N ALA A 25 -6.74 -3.30 3.64
CA ALA A 25 -6.80 -2.30 4.70
C ALA A 25 -5.79 -1.22 4.39
N TRP A 26 -6.16 0.03 4.64
CA TRP A 26 -5.30 1.16 4.34
C TRP A 26 -5.50 2.29 5.33
N PHE A 27 -4.48 3.11 5.43
CA PHE A 27 -4.46 4.29 6.28
C PHE A 27 -3.62 5.38 5.65
N ARG A 28 -3.67 6.57 6.22
CA ARG A 28 -2.87 7.72 5.81
C ARG A 28 -1.94 8.13 6.93
N VAL A 29 -0.71 8.42 6.58
CA VAL A 29 0.28 8.98 7.51
C VAL A 29 0.75 10.36 7.06
N GLU A 30 1.17 11.18 8.02
CA GLU A 30 1.77 12.49 7.73
C GLU A 30 3.12 12.40 7.03
N GLY A 31 3.31 13.31 6.08
CA GLY A 31 4.53 13.49 5.34
C GLY A 31 4.65 12.55 4.14
N LYS A 32 5.79 12.69 3.47
CA LYS A 32 6.19 11.78 2.39
C LYS A 32 6.89 10.56 2.98
N ILE A 33 6.80 9.46 2.27
CA ILE A 33 7.62 8.28 2.50
C ILE A 33 8.49 8.10 1.26
N ASP A 34 9.79 8.09 1.48
CA ASP A 34 10.76 7.91 0.42
C ASP A 34 11.35 6.50 0.47
N VAL A 35 11.19 5.76 -0.62
CA VAL A 35 11.75 4.42 -0.75
C VAL A 35 13.28 4.42 -0.91
N CYS A 36 13.89 5.56 -1.25
CA CYS A 36 15.34 5.71 -1.20
C CYS A 36 15.91 5.52 0.21
N ASP A 37 15.13 5.82 1.27
CA ASP A 37 15.59 5.69 2.66
C ASP A 37 15.71 4.23 3.10
N ILE A 38 15.18 3.28 2.32
CA ILE A 38 15.30 1.82 2.55
C ILE A 38 16.60 1.29 1.97
N VAL A 39 16.99 1.76 0.79
CA VAL A 39 18.09 1.18 0.02
C VAL A 39 19.40 1.89 0.37
N GLY A 40 20.36 1.14 0.91
CA GLY A 40 21.68 1.65 1.27
C GLY A 40 22.35 2.42 0.12
N LYS A 41 23.08 3.49 0.47
CA LYS A 41 23.73 4.40 -0.50
C LYS A 41 24.80 3.69 -1.34
N GLU A 42 25.34 2.59 -0.85
CA GLU A 42 26.30 1.72 -1.54
C GLU A 42 25.72 1.05 -2.79
N HIS A 43 24.40 0.94 -2.90
CA HIS A 43 23.73 0.36 -4.06
C HIS A 43 23.53 1.40 -5.18
N THR A 44 24.63 1.98 -5.67
CA THR A 44 24.62 3.09 -6.63
C THR A 44 23.79 2.79 -7.88
N GLY A 45 23.91 1.59 -8.45
CA GLY A 45 23.12 1.17 -9.61
C GLY A 45 21.60 1.09 -9.37
N TRP A 46 21.14 1.01 -8.12
CA TRP A 46 19.71 1.15 -7.80
C TRP A 46 19.29 2.64 -7.79
N HIS A 47 20.10 3.48 -7.16
CA HIS A 47 19.85 4.92 -7.03
C HIS A 47 19.89 5.62 -8.40
N GLU A 48 20.81 5.21 -9.28
CA GLU A 48 21.02 5.76 -10.63
C GLU A 48 19.91 5.44 -11.65
N ARG A 49 18.91 4.61 -11.30
CA ARG A 49 17.81 4.25 -12.20
C ARG A 49 16.80 5.37 -12.45
N VAL A 50 16.78 6.40 -11.62
CA VAL A 50 15.83 7.52 -11.71
C VAL A 50 16.62 8.80 -11.59
N SER A 51 16.44 9.74 -12.53
CA SER A 51 17.08 11.05 -12.50
C SER A 51 16.84 11.77 -11.17
N GLY A 52 17.86 12.49 -10.72
CA GLY A 52 17.94 12.91 -9.34
C GLY A 52 18.14 11.68 -8.47
N ASN A 53 19.38 11.22 -8.33
CA ASN A 53 19.68 9.89 -7.78
C ASN A 53 19.62 9.83 -6.26
N HIS A 54 19.51 10.97 -5.59
CA HIS A 54 19.47 11.07 -4.13
C HIS A 54 18.52 12.19 -3.69
N PRO A 55 17.81 12.07 -2.55
CA PRO A 55 16.97 13.14 -2.00
C PRO A 55 17.57 14.55 -1.89
N GLU A 56 18.90 14.70 -2.00
CA GLU A 56 19.58 16.00 -2.01
C GLU A 56 19.72 16.62 -3.41
N ASP A 57 19.43 15.85 -4.46
CA ASP A 57 19.49 16.28 -5.84
C ASP A 57 18.23 17.12 -6.18
N PRO A 58 18.39 18.31 -6.80
CA PRO A 58 17.25 19.14 -7.19
C PRO A 58 16.26 18.46 -8.13
N ASP A 59 16.70 17.48 -8.93
CA ASP A 59 15.85 16.76 -9.88
C ASP A 59 15.22 15.49 -9.26
N TYR A 60 15.43 15.24 -7.96
CA TYR A 60 14.96 14.03 -7.27
C TYR A 60 13.43 13.94 -7.23
N ASN A 61 12.89 12.86 -7.81
CA ASN A 61 11.44 12.70 -7.96
C ASN A 61 10.91 11.29 -7.63
N ARG A 62 11.74 10.37 -7.14
CA ARG A 62 11.32 8.98 -6.92
C ARG A 62 10.22 8.87 -5.84
N PHE A 63 10.23 9.73 -4.82
CA PHE A 63 9.17 9.77 -3.81
C PHE A 63 7.77 9.98 -4.38
N ASN A 64 7.64 10.54 -5.60
CA ASN A 64 6.36 10.74 -6.28
C ASN A 64 5.81 9.49 -6.98
N SER A 65 6.54 8.38 -6.98
CA SER A 65 6.09 7.11 -7.57
C SER A 65 4.99 6.46 -6.71
N THR A 66 4.12 5.69 -7.38
CA THR A 66 3.30 4.69 -6.67
C THR A 66 4.15 3.43 -6.49
N ASN A 67 4.64 3.22 -5.28
CA ASN A 67 5.50 2.07 -4.98
C ASN A 67 4.66 0.87 -4.57
N HIS A 68 5.07 -0.32 -5.03
CA HIS A 68 4.44 -1.60 -4.74
C HIS A 68 5.50 -2.55 -4.18
N PHE A 69 5.28 -3.06 -2.98
CA PHE A 69 6.12 -4.06 -2.33
C PHE A 69 5.35 -5.37 -2.36
N MET A 70 5.95 -6.42 -2.90
CA MET A 70 5.24 -7.66 -3.20
C MET A 70 5.86 -8.79 -2.38
N GLY A 71 5.00 -9.58 -1.75
CA GLY A 71 5.38 -10.79 -1.04
C GLY A 71 4.43 -11.93 -1.35
N ASP A 72 4.48 -12.97 -0.52
CA ASP A 72 3.68 -14.17 -0.77
C ASP A 72 2.18 -13.91 -0.49
N GLY A 73 1.41 -13.78 -1.57
CA GLY A 73 -0.04 -13.58 -1.50
C GLY A 73 -0.48 -12.16 -1.15
N TYR A 74 0.41 -11.18 -1.24
CA TYR A 74 0.07 -9.79 -0.94
C TYR A 74 0.91 -8.79 -1.74
N TRP A 75 0.44 -7.54 -1.72
CA TRP A 75 1.29 -6.39 -1.99
C TRP A 75 0.91 -5.21 -1.09
N VAL A 76 1.88 -4.35 -0.80
CA VAL A 76 1.72 -3.08 -0.08
C VAL A 76 1.95 -1.93 -1.05
N TRP A 77 1.05 -0.94 -1.05
CA TRP A 77 1.24 0.30 -1.78
C TRP A 77 1.73 1.43 -0.89
N LEU A 78 2.56 2.30 -1.45
CA LEU A 78 2.86 3.64 -0.92
C LEU A 78 2.53 4.66 -2.01
N ILE A 79 1.57 5.56 -1.73
CA ILE A 79 1.15 6.59 -2.67
C ILE A 79 1.23 7.96 -1.97
N PRO A 80 2.11 8.87 -2.42
CA PRO A 80 2.10 10.24 -1.95
C PRO A 80 0.83 10.95 -2.45
N LEU A 81 0.20 11.71 -1.56
CA LEU A 81 -1.00 12.49 -1.84
C LEU A 81 -0.64 13.98 -1.90
N SER A 82 -1.31 14.72 -2.77
CA SER A 82 -1.14 16.18 -2.90
C SER A 82 -1.42 16.96 -1.61
N THR A 83 -2.14 16.34 -0.67
CA THR A 83 -2.44 16.87 0.67
C THR A 83 -1.26 16.81 1.64
N GLY A 84 -0.10 16.28 1.24
CA GLY A 84 1.07 16.11 2.12
C GLY A 84 1.04 14.85 2.99
N TYR A 85 0.14 13.93 2.70
CA TYR A 85 0.04 12.61 3.36
C TYR A 85 0.56 11.51 2.42
N THR A 86 0.93 10.36 2.97
CA THR A 86 1.13 9.14 2.20
C THR A 86 0.01 8.13 2.52
N SER A 87 -0.63 7.62 1.48
CA SER A 87 -1.54 6.48 1.56
C SER A 87 -0.72 5.20 1.60
N VAL A 88 -0.96 4.39 2.64
CA VAL A 88 -0.33 3.08 2.84
C VAL A 88 -1.45 2.05 2.86
N GLY A 89 -1.33 0.99 2.07
CA GLY A 89 -2.34 -0.05 2.10
C GLY A 89 -1.82 -1.43 1.75
N ILE A 90 -2.43 -2.41 2.39
CA ILE A 90 -2.17 -3.83 2.24
C ILE A 90 -3.30 -4.37 1.36
N VAL A 91 -2.95 -5.11 0.32
CA VAL A 91 -3.88 -5.96 -0.44
C VAL A 91 -3.38 -7.39 -0.32
N ALA A 92 -4.26 -8.31 0.06
CA ALA A 92 -3.84 -9.69 0.22
C ALA A 92 -4.94 -10.67 -0.16
N LEU A 93 -4.50 -11.87 -0.57
CA LEU A 93 -5.34 -13.03 -0.83
C LEU A 93 -5.79 -13.63 0.50
N GLU A 94 -7.10 -13.86 0.66
CA GLU A 94 -7.67 -14.32 1.94
C GLU A 94 -7.09 -15.69 2.39
N GLU A 95 -6.79 -16.58 1.45
CA GLU A 95 -6.24 -17.92 1.74
C GLU A 95 -4.83 -17.86 2.35
N ARG A 96 -4.00 -16.92 1.89
CA ARG A 96 -2.60 -16.79 2.32
C ARG A 96 -2.44 -15.82 3.48
N GLN A 97 -3.20 -14.73 3.45
CA GLN A 97 -3.10 -13.61 4.38
C GLN A 97 -4.53 -13.24 4.81
N PRO A 98 -5.11 -13.94 5.80
CA PRO A 98 -6.52 -13.76 6.17
C PRO A 98 -6.79 -12.31 6.58
N PHE A 99 -7.89 -11.70 6.13
CA PHE A 99 -8.19 -10.29 6.41
C PHE A 99 -8.19 -9.99 7.91
N SER A 100 -8.64 -10.95 8.72
CA SER A 100 -8.67 -10.86 10.17
C SER A 100 -7.31 -10.59 10.81
N SER A 101 -6.20 -10.85 10.10
CA SER A 101 -4.83 -10.58 10.53
C SER A 101 -4.38 -9.12 10.37
N TYR A 102 -5.06 -8.31 9.53
CA TYR A 102 -4.69 -6.92 9.27
C TYR A 102 -5.87 -5.93 9.19
N ASN A 103 -7.08 -6.35 9.58
CA ASN A 103 -8.32 -5.56 9.45
C ASN A 103 -8.50 -4.38 10.44
N THR A 104 -7.50 -4.05 11.25
CA THR A 104 -7.50 -2.86 12.11
C THR A 104 -6.13 -2.21 12.04
N LEU A 105 -6.01 -0.89 12.28
CA LEU A 105 -4.71 -0.21 12.24
C LEU A 105 -3.64 -0.93 13.08
N LYS A 106 -3.97 -1.30 14.32
CA LYS A 106 -3.04 -2.03 15.20
C LYS A 106 -2.56 -3.33 14.56
N LYS A 107 -3.49 -4.08 13.95
CA LYS A 107 -3.19 -5.33 13.27
C LYS A 107 -2.42 -5.11 11.96
N SER A 108 -2.77 -4.10 11.17
CA SER A 108 -2.04 -3.72 9.95
C SER A 108 -0.60 -3.35 10.28
N MET A 109 -0.35 -2.58 11.35
CA MET A 109 1.01 -2.23 11.77
C MET A 109 1.80 -3.45 12.26
N ALA A 110 1.18 -4.34 13.04
CA ALA A 110 1.81 -5.60 13.45
C ALA A 110 2.14 -6.47 12.23
N TRP A 111 1.19 -6.61 11.30
CA TRP A 111 1.35 -7.34 10.05
C TRP A 111 2.49 -6.77 9.20
N LEU A 112 2.60 -5.44 9.08
CA LEU A 112 3.72 -4.79 8.39
C LEU A 112 5.06 -5.06 9.08
N ASN A 113 5.12 -5.07 10.41
CA ASN A 113 6.37 -5.42 11.12
C ASN A 113 6.82 -6.84 10.78
N ASP A 114 5.89 -7.78 10.67
CA ASP A 114 6.21 -9.19 10.40
C ASP A 114 6.53 -9.46 8.93
N ASN A 115 5.85 -8.79 8.00
CA ASN A 115 5.92 -9.10 6.56
C ASN A 115 6.77 -8.11 5.75
N GLU A 116 6.81 -6.83 6.14
CA GLU A 116 7.48 -5.74 5.44
C GLU A 116 8.19 -4.79 6.44
N PRO A 117 9.18 -5.28 7.20
CA PRO A 117 9.79 -4.55 8.32
C PRO A 117 10.42 -3.22 7.92
N ASP A 118 10.94 -3.12 6.68
CA ASP A 118 11.49 -1.86 6.16
C ASP A 118 10.41 -0.79 5.98
N ILE A 119 9.21 -1.19 5.54
CA ILE A 119 8.05 -0.28 5.48
C ILE A 119 7.63 0.09 6.90
N ALA A 120 7.53 -0.88 7.81
CA ALA A 120 7.16 -0.61 9.20
C ALA A 120 8.09 0.43 9.85
N LYS A 121 9.40 0.30 9.62
CA LYS A 121 10.42 1.25 10.08
C LYS A 121 10.23 2.66 9.51
N LEU A 122 9.91 2.79 8.22
CA LEU A 122 9.61 4.09 7.62
C LEU A 122 8.36 4.75 8.20
N LEU A 123 7.45 3.97 8.78
CA LEU A 123 6.23 4.46 9.42
C LEU A 123 6.42 4.81 10.89
N GLU A 124 7.53 4.41 11.52
CA GLU A 124 7.79 4.73 12.93
C GLU A 124 7.76 6.24 13.18
N GLY A 125 7.03 6.63 14.22
CA GLY A 125 6.90 8.04 14.62
C GLY A 125 6.01 8.91 13.72
N LYS A 126 5.46 8.38 12.62
CA LYS A 126 4.51 9.13 11.77
C LYS A 126 3.09 9.09 12.37
N GLU A 127 2.41 10.23 12.35
CA GLU A 127 1.02 10.32 12.80
C GLU A 127 0.07 9.69 11.77
N VAL A 128 -0.86 8.85 12.25
CA VAL A 128 -1.93 8.27 11.42
C VAL A 128 -3.16 9.16 11.48
N VAL A 129 -3.59 9.68 10.33
CA VAL A 129 -4.68 10.68 10.25
C VAL A 129 -6.01 10.11 9.78
N ALA A 130 -6.04 8.91 9.20
CA ALA A 130 -7.26 8.22 8.77
C ALA A 130 -7.02 6.72 8.54
N GLN A 131 -8.05 5.90 8.77
CA GLN A 131 -8.02 4.44 8.55
C GLN A 131 -9.29 3.95 7.83
N PHE A 132 -9.14 3.00 6.91
CA PHE A 132 -10.22 2.39 6.14
C PHE A 132 -9.92 0.90 5.88
N CYS A 133 -10.97 0.09 5.75
CA CYS A 133 -10.85 -1.36 5.58
C CYS A 133 -11.95 -1.87 4.63
N ASP A 134 -11.61 -2.77 3.72
CA ASP A 134 -12.51 -3.40 2.75
C ASP A 134 -12.24 -4.90 2.61
N SER A 135 -13.10 -5.71 3.24
CA SER A 135 -13.27 -7.12 2.85
C SER A 135 -14.26 -7.18 1.69
N SER A 136 -13.79 -7.23 0.46
CA SER A 136 -14.67 -7.47 -0.68
C SER A 136 -14.68 -8.96 -1.00
N PRO A 137 -15.82 -9.67 -0.85
CA PRO A 137 -15.97 -11.03 -1.37
C PRO A 137 -16.14 -11.04 -2.90
N VAL A 138 -15.84 -9.91 -3.56
CA VAL A 138 -16.12 -9.67 -4.97
C VAL A 138 -14.95 -8.89 -5.59
N CYS A 139 -13.78 -9.52 -5.59
CA CYS A 139 -12.96 -9.47 -6.79
C CYS A 139 -13.73 -10.10 -7.95
#